data_AF-A0A6S7KFB5-F1
#
_entry.id   AF-A0A6S7KFB5-F1
#
_cell.length_a   1.000
_cell.length_b   1.000
_cell.length_c   1.000
_cell.angle_alpha   90.00
_cell.angle_beta   90.00
_cell.angle_gamma   90.00
#
_symmetry.space_group_name_H-M   'P 1'
#
loop_
_entity.id
_entity.type
_entity.pdbx_description
1 polymer ?
#
loop_
_entity_poly.entity_id
_entity_poly.type
_entity_poly.pdbx_seq_one_letter_code
_entity_poly.pdbx_strand_id
1 'polypeptide(L)'
;MSSDHKIIRFTFSTASNPIMTNRRLVYDYGRAKFDDLRKCLTDMDICSLMRNNVTETSIDDDWSIWKNTVMTAVHNCIPTKYVDPRRSPPWITPNILHQIRKKATARKKFLHKGTDYLKETFSRLRSEVKKVIQESRESFFPSLGSLLKVNPNRFWSVFKFNSSSGNIPNSVSRFDNNNPGSRLQANTPNDIATMFNEYFQSVYTCFQDLSPSFQPDSSSPLSSISSIDLSVEEVFQALQNLDPSKALSITRKNITFGFSIQSCR
;
A
#
# COMPACT_ATOMS: atom_id res chain seq x y z
N MET A 1 -55.44 -40.20 0.09
CA MET A 1 -54.97 -39.19 -0.87
C MET A 1 -53.45 -39.14 -0.77
N SER A 2 -52.74 -39.73 -1.74
CA SER A 2 -51.29 -39.90 -1.72
C SER A 2 -50.62 -38.67 -2.33
N SER A 3 -49.72 -38.01 -1.59
CA SER A 3 -49.03 -36.81 -2.08
C SER A 3 -47.83 -37.20 -2.95
N ASP A 4 -47.95 -36.96 -4.26
CA ASP A 4 -46.93 -37.19 -5.29
C ASP A 4 -45.85 -36.08 -5.29
N HIS A 5 -45.11 -35.94 -4.19
CA HIS A 5 -43.94 -35.05 -4.17
C HIS A 5 -42.72 -35.80 -4.72
N LYS A 6 -42.54 -35.74 -6.05
CA LYS A 6 -41.30 -36.21 -6.71
C LYS A 6 -40.12 -35.35 -6.27
N ILE A 7 -39.26 -35.90 -5.41
CA ILE A 7 -38.03 -35.24 -4.99
C ILE A 7 -37.03 -35.30 -6.14
N ILE A 8 -36.70 -34.13 -6.69
CA ILE A 8 -35.64 -34.00 -7.69
C ILE A 8 -34.31 -34.01 -6.95
N ARG A 9 -33.50 -35.03 -7.19
CA ARG A 9 -32.14 -35.18 -6.64
C ARG A 9 -31.14 -35.02 -7.77
N PHE A 10 -30.28 -34.02 -7.69
CA PHE A 10 -29.14 -33.86 -8.59
C PHE A 10 -27.84 -33.85 -7.80
N THR A 11 -26.81 -34.45 -8.40
CA THR A 11 -25.44 -34.47 -7.94
C THR A 11 -24.61 -33.74 -8.97
N PHE A 12 -23.93 -32.68 -8.56
CA PHE A 12 -22.92 -32.03 -9.39
C PHE A 12 -21.55 -32.20 -8.75
N SER A 13 -20.55 -32.45 -9.60
CA SER A 13 -19.15 -32.52 -9.21
C SER A 13 -18.51 -31.19 -9.57
N THR A 14 -18.08 -30.45 -8.54
CA THR A 14 -17.31 -29.21 -8.75
C THR A 14 -15.85 -29.49 -8.46
N ALA A 15 -15.01 -29.45 -9.50
CA ALA A 15 -13.58 -29.27 -9.32
C ALA A 15 -13.36 -27.81 -8.88
N SER A 16 -13.18 -27.59 -7.58
CA SER A 16 -12.71 -26.27 -7.12
C SER A 16 -11.23 -26.18 -7.47
N ASN A 17 -10.89 -25.40 -8.50
CA ASN A 17 -9.53 -24.91 -8.61
C ASN A 17 -9.21 -24.18 -7.29
N PRO A 18 -8.10 -24.48 -6.61
CA PRO A 18 -7.73 -23.72 -5.43
C PRO A 18 -7.69 -22.25 -5.84
N ILE A 19 -8.45 -21.41 -5.13
CA ILE A 19 -8.39 -19.95 -5.34
C ILE A 19 -6.91 -19.59 -5.30
N MET A 20 -6.35 -19.16 -6.44
CA MET A 20 -4.95 -18.75 -6.51
C MET A 20 -4.79 -17.62 -5.50
N THR A 21 -4.13 -17.92 -4.39
CA THR A 21 -3.85 -16.92 -3.38
C THR A 21 -2.83 -15.99 -3.98
N ASN A 22 -3.17 -14.71 -4.11
CA ASN A 22 -2.27 -13.68 -4.61
C ASN A 22 -1.15 -13.46 -3.56
N ARG A 23 -0.19 -14.40 -3.52
CA ARG A 23 0.98 -14.35 -2.65
C ARG A 23 1.88 -13.27 -3.18
N ARG A 24 2.26 -12.34 -2.31
CA ARG A 24 3.19 -11.29 -2.68
C ARG A 24 4.61 -11.79 -2.47
N LEU A 25 5.46 -11.64 -3.49
CA LEU A 25 6.91 -11.80 -3.34
C LEU A 25 7.47 -10.53 -2.66
N VAL A 26 8.20 -10.71 -1.57
CA VAL A 26 8.80 -9.61 -0.79
C VAL A 26 10.24 -9.96 -0.44
N TYR A 27 11.14 -8.97 -0.46
CA TYR A 27 12.52 -9.13 0.03
C TYR A 27 12.55 -9.48 1.52
N ASP A 28 13.35 -10.48 1.87
CA ASP A 28 13.56 -10.93 3.24
C ASP A 28 14.81 -10.29 3.84
N TYR A 29 14.67 -9.05 4.29
CA TYR A 29 15.77 -8.29 4.89
C TYR A 29 16.36 -8.93 6.15
N GLY A 30 15.64 -9.85 6.82
CA GLY A 30 16.19 -10.60 7.95
C GLY A 30 17.26 -11.62 7.57
N ARG A 31 17.32 -12.00 6.28
CA ARG A 31 18.32 -12.93 5.71
C ARG A 31 19.20 -12.25 4.66
N ALA A 32 19.18 -10.91 4.61
CA ALA A 32 19.98 -10.15 3.67
C ALA A 32 21.47 -10.27 4.01
N LYS A 33 22.30 -10.41 2.97
CA LYS A 33 23.76 -10.33 3.10
C LYS A 33 24.17 -8.87 2.97
N PHE A 34 24.04 -8.11 4.06
CA PHE A 34 24.30 -6.67 4.04
C PHE A 34 25.76 -6.31 3.77
N ASP A 35 26.70 -7.15 4.19
CA ASP A 35 28.13 -6.94 3.90
C ASP A 35 28.44 -7.06 2.41
N ASP A 36 27.88 -8.08 1.76
CA ASP A 36 27.99 -8.27 0.31
C ASP A 36 27.31 -7.13 -0.44
N LEU A 37 26.13 -6.70 0.01
CA LEU A 37 25.42 -5.56 -0.58
C LEU A 37 26.25 -4.28 -0.46
N ARG A 38 26.86 -4.03 0.70
CA ARG A 38 27.71 -2.85 0.91
C ARG A 38 28.91 -2.89 -0.02
N LYS A 39 29.61 -4.01 -0.12
CA LYS A 39 30.73 -4.19 -1.06
C LYS A 39 30.29 -3.94 -2.50
N CYS A 40 29.22 -4.59 -2.95
CA CYS A 40 28.69 -4.38 -4.29
C CYS A 40 28.33 -2.92 -4.60
N LEU A 41 27.85 -2.16 -3.62
CA LEU A 41 27.52 -0.75 -3.80
C LEU A 41 28.76 0.16 -3.71
N THR A 42 29.75 -0.18 -2.89
CA THR A 42 31.02 0.58 -2.78
C THR A 42 31.92 0.37 -3.99
N ASP A 43 31.95 -0.84 -4.54
CA ASP A 43 32.73 -1.19 -5.73
C ASP A 43 32.07 -0.69 -7.03
N MET A 44 30.85 -0.16 -6.95
CA MET A 44 30.09 0.35 -8.08
C MET A 44 30.52 1.77 -8.42
N ASP A 45 31.20 1.94 -9.55
CA ASP A 45 31.50 3.27 -10.09
C ASP A 45 30.27 3.86 -10.82
N ILE A 46 29.37 4.44 -10.02
CA ILE A 46 28.14 5.08 -10.49
C ILE A 46 28.45 6.25 -11.43
N CYS A 47 29.54 6.99 -11.18
CA CYS A 47 29.93 8.15 -11.98
C CYS A 47 30.31 7.74 -13.40
N SER A 48 31.08 6.66 -13.55
CA SER A 48 31.42 6.12 -14.88
C SER A 48 30.21 5.54 -15.60
N LEU A 49 29.28 4.93 -14.88
CA LEU A 49 28.05 4.37 -15.47
C LEU A 49 27.13 5.46 -16.04
N MET A 50 27.06 6.63 -15.39
CA MET A 50 26.30 7.79 -15.88
C MET A 50 27.03 8.54 -17.01
N ARG A 51 28.36 8.66 -16.93
CA ARG A 51 29.16 9.46 -17.87
C ARG A 51 29.36 8.80 -19.24
N ASN A 52 29.21 7.49 -19.36
CA ASN A 52 29.40 6.77 -20.63
C ASN A 52 28.26 7.00 -21.66
N ASN A 53 27.18 7.70 -21.30
CA ASN A 53 26.04 7.98 -22.18
C ASN A 53 26.04 9.44 -22.67
N VAL A 54 27.14 9.88 -23.29
CA VAL A 54 27.39 11.28 -23.74
C VAL A 54 26.43 11.79 -24.85
N THR A 55 25.38 11.06 -25.20
CA THR A 55 24.39 11.49 -26.21
C THR A 55 23.05 11.77 -25.55
N GLU A 56 22.76 13.05 -25.27
CA GLU A 56 21.44 13.60 -24.90
C GLU A 56 20.53 12.67 -24.07
N THR A 57 21.07 12.01 -23.03
CA THR A 57 20.22 11.22 -22.13
C THR A 57 19.47 12.18 -21.20
N SER A 58 18.17 11.95 -21.06
CA SER A 58 17.35 12.68 -20.10
C SER A 58 17.83 12.34 -18.68
N ILE A 59 17.63 13.25 -17.73
CA ILE A 59 17.80 12.97 -16.29
C ILE A 59 17.03 11.69 -15.89
N ASP A 60 15.93 11.39 -16.58
CA ASP A 60 15.15 10.17 -16.38
C ASP A 60 15.91 8.88 -16.75
N ASP A 61 16.78 8.93 -17.76
CA ASP A 61 17.59 7.79 -18.20
C ASP A 61 18.71 7.51 -17.19
N ASP A 62 19.40 8.56 -16.74
CA ASP A 62 20.43 8.46 -15.70
C ASP A 62 19.85 7.91 -14.39
N TRP A 63 18.67 8.40 -14.01
CA TRP A 63 17.92 7.90 -12.87
C TRP A 63 17.55 6.42 -13.03
N SER A 64 17.07 6.04 -14.22
CA SER A 64 16.67 4.66 -14.51
C SER A 64 17.85 3.71 -14.43
N ILE A 65 19.01 4.11 -14.97
CA ILE A 65 20.26 3.36 -14.91
C ILE A 65 20.69 3.17 -13.45
N TRP A 66 20.81 4.26 -12.69
CA TRP A 66 21.15 4.19 -11.27
C TRP A 66 20.23 3.24 -10.51
N LYS A 67 18.92 3.42 -10.66
CA LYS A 67 17.89 2.63 -9.97
C LYS A 67 18.02 1.16 -10.32
N ASN A 68 18.18 0.83 -11.60
CA ASN A 68 18.29 -0.56 -12.04
C ASN A 68 19.54 -1.24 -11.49
N THR A 69 20.67 -0.54 -11.48
CA THR A 69 21.94 -1.08 -10.97
C THR A 69 21.87 -1.33 -9.46
N VAL A 70 21.34 -0.38 -8.69
CA VAL A 70 21.11 -0.54 -7.24
C VAL A 70 20.13 -1.69 -6.97
N MET A 71 19.02 -1.76 -7.69
CA MET A 71 18.03 -2.82 -7.52
C MET A 71 18.57 -4.21 -7.91
N THR A 72 19.53 -4.27 -8.85
CA THR A 72 20.22 -5.51 -9.23
C THR A 72 21.12 -5.99 -8.09
N ALA A 73 21.90 -5.11 -7.47
CA ALA A 73 22.69 -5.45 -6.29
C ALA A 73 21.79 -5.94 -5.14
N VAL A 74 20.67 -5.25 -4.89
CA VAL A 74 19.66 -5.67 -3.91
C VAL A 74 19.10 -7.06 -4.21
N HIS A 75 18.74 -7.34 -5.47
CA HIS A 75 18.22 -8.64 -5.87
C HIS A 75 19.24 -9.77 -5.64
N ASN A 76 20.52 -9.52 -5.88
CA ASN A 76 21.57 -10.52 -5.73
C ASN A 76 21.94 -10.78 -4.27
N CYS A 77 21.87 -9.76 -3.41
CA CYS A 77 22.30 -9.87 -2.02
C CYS A 77 21.15 -10.16 -1.03
N ILE A 78 19.89 -9.96 -1.44
CA ILE A 78 18.73 -10.11 -0.56
C ILE A 78 17.78 -11.19 -1.10
N PRO A 79 17.62 -12.32 -0.38
CA PRO A 79 16.69 -13.36 -0.79
C PRO A 79 15.25 -12.87 -0.72
N THR A 80 14.38 -13.44 -1.55
CA THR A 80 12.94 -13.15 -1.54
C THR A 80 12.16 -14.25 -0.83
N LYS A 81 11.02 -13.88 -0.25
CA LYS A 81 10.06 -14.82 0.34
C LYS A 81 8.63 -14.50 -0.10
N TYR A 82 7.80 -15.54 -0.14
CA TYR A 82 6.36 -15.37 -0.35
C TYR A 82 5.69 -15.00 0.96
N VAL A 83 4.87 -13.95 0.92
CA VAL A 83 3.98 -13.56 2.00
C VAL A 83 2.55 -13.85 1.59
N ASP A 84 1.90 -14.73 2.34
CA ASP A 84 0.47 -14.98 2.16
C ASP A 84 -0.33 -13.73 2.58
N PRO A 85 -1.34 -13.34 1.80
CA PRO A 85 -2.25 -12.28 2.22
C PRO A 85 -2.96 -12.72 3.50
N ARG A 86 -3.22 -11.75 4.39
CA ARG A 86 -3.98 -12.02 5.62
C ARG A 86 -5.39 -12.46 5.23
N ARG A 87 -5.71 -13.74 5.43
CA ARG A 87 -7.00 -14.34 5.02
C ARG A 87 -8.11 -14.17 6.05
N SER A 88 -7.76 -13.77 7.26
CA SER A 88 -8.70 -13.70 8.38
C SER A 88 -8.91 -12.26 8.81
N PRO A 89 -10.16 -11.85 9.06
CA PRO A 89 -10.44 -10.51 9.56
C PRO A 89 -9.65 -10.17 10.82
N PRO A 90 -9.28 -8.90 11.03
CA PRO A 90 -8.48 -8.48 12.16
C PRO A 90 -9.03 -8.85 13.54
N TRP A 91 -10.35 -8.93 13.66
CA TRP A 91 -11.09 -9.30 14.88
C TRP A 91 -11.28 -10.82 15.03
N ILE A 92 -10.74 -11.66 14.14
CA ILE A 92 -10.74 -13.12 14.32
C ILE A 92 -9.40 -13.55 14.92
N THR A 93 -9.42 -13.90 16.20
CA THR A 93 -8.23 -14.39 16.92
C THR A 93 -8.04 -15.89 16.71
N PRO A 94 -6.84 -16.45 17.02
CA PRO A 94 -6.59 -17.89 16.94
C PRO A 94 -7.57 -18.73 17.77
N ASN A 95 -8.02 -18.20 18.91
CA ASN A 95 -9.00 -18.88 19.77
C ASN A 95 -10.39 -18.94 19.09
N ILE A 96 -10.84 -17.85 18.47
CA ILE A 96 -12.07 -17.84 17.68
C ILE A 96 -11.98 -18.82 16.51
N LEU A 97 -10.84 -18.87 15.83
CA LEU A 97 -10.60 -19.84 14.75
C LEU A 97 -10.67 -21.28 15.25
N HIS A 98 -10.15 -21.57 16.43
CA HIS A 98 -10.29 -22.88 17.08
C HIS A 98 -11.76 -23.24 17.32
N GLN A 99 -12.58 -22.30 17.83
CA GLN A 99 -14.02 -22.53 18.02
C GLN A 99 -14.77 -22.74 16.69
N ILE A 100 -14.42 -21.99 15.64
CA ILE A 100 -14.96 -22.20 14.29
C ILE A 100 -14.65 -23.61 13.78
N ARG A 101 -13.42 -24.09 13.97
CA ARG A 101 -13.00 -25.45 13.60
C ARG A 101 -13.75 -26.51 14.41
N LYS A 102 -13.88 -26.32 15.73
CA LYS A 102 -14.65 -27.21 16.61
C LYS A 102 -16.11 -27.34 16.16
N LYS A 103 -16.76 -26.21 15.84
CA LYS A 103 -18.10 -26.18 15.25
C LYS A 103 -18.17 -26.93 13.91
N ALA A 104 -17.18 -26.75 13.03
CA ALA A 104 -17.14 -27.46 11.75
C ALA A 104 -17.00 -28.99 11.92
N THR A 105 -16.17 -29.43 12.87
CA THR A 105 -16.03 -30.84 13.22
C THR A 105 -17.34 -31.41 13.78
N ALA A 106 -18.03 -30.67 14.67
CA ALA A 106 -19.34 -31.07 15.18
C ALA A 106 -20.39 -31.20 14.07
N ARG A 107 -20.41 -30.27 13.09
CA ARG A 107 -21.27 -30.37 11.90
C ARG A 107 -21.01 -31.63 11.11
N LYS A 108 -19.73 -31.96 10.84
CA LYS A 108 -19.36 -33.19 10.12
C LYS A 108 -19.85 -34.44 10.85
N LYS A 109 -19.67 -34.50 12.17
CA LYS A 109 -20.17 -35.61 13.00
C LYS A 109 -21.69 -35.73 12.95
N PHE A 110 -22.40 -34.60 13.08
CA PHE A 110 -23.87 -34.56 12.98
C PHE A 110 -24.35 -35.04 11.60
N LEU A 111 -23.76 -34.57 10.51
CA LEU A 111 -24.12 -35.00 9.15
C LEU A 111 -23.85 -36.49 8.89
N HIS A 112 -22.88 -37.08 9.60
CA HIS A 112 -22.54 -38.49 9.44
C HIS A 112 -23.44 -39.42 10.27
N LYS A 113 -23.73 -39.07 11.53
CA LYS A 113 -24.48 -39.95 12.47
C LYS A 113 -25.94 -39.56 12.69
N GLY A 114 -26.32 -38.30 12.46
CA GLY A 114 -27.71 -37.83 12.53
C GLY A 114 -28.38 -37.76 13.92
N THR A 115 -27.69 -38.09 15.02
CA THR A 115 -28.30 -38.16 16.36
C THR A 115 -28.69 -36.78 16.93
N ASP A 116 -29.75 -36.72 17.74
CA ASP A 116 -30.24 -35.47 18.37
C ASP A 116 -29.20 -34.80 19.27
N TYR A 117 -28.44 -35.58 20.06
CA TYR A 117 -27.34 -35.05 20.88
C TYR A 117 -26.30 -34.28 20.05
N LEU A 118 -25.94 -34.80 18.87
CA LEU A 118 -25.01 -34.13 17.95
C LEU A 118 -25.62 -32.88 17.31
N LYS A 119 -26.93 -32.91 17.04
CA LYS A 119 -27.68 -31.75 16.54
C LYS A 119 -27.67 -30.62 17.56
N GLU A 120 -27.96 -30.93 18.82
CA GLU A 120 -27.92 -29.97 19.93
C GLU A 120 -26.50 -29.43 20.15
N THR A 121 -25.51 -30.32 20.18
CA THR A 121 -24.08 -29.93 20.30
C THR A 121 -23.66 -28.98 19.18
N PHE A 122 -24.03 -29.27 17.92
CA PHE A 122 -23.75 -28.38 16.79
C PHE A 122 -24.49 -27.05 16.92
N SER A 123 -25.76 -27.05 17.31
CA SER A 123 -26.57 -25.84 17.51
C SER A 123 -25.94 -24.93 18.56
N ARG A 124 -25.56 -25.49 19.72
CA ARG A 124 -24.87 -24.77 20.79
C ARG A 124 -23.56 -24.15 20.32
N LEU A 125 -22.68 -24.95 19.70
CA LEU A 125 -21.40 -24.45 19.18
C LEU A 125 -21.58 -23.39 18.09
N ARG A 126 -22.64 -23.48 17.28
CA ARG A 126 -22.96 -22.46 16.27
C ARG A 126 -23.33 -21.13 16.94
N SER A 127 -24.17 -21.17 17.98
CA SER A 127 -24.57 -19.98 18.74
C SER A 127 -23.39 -19.35 19.49
N GLU A 128 -22.57 -20.17 20.15
CA GLU A 128 -21.35 -19.71 20.84
C GLU A 128 -20.39 -19.02 19.87
N VAL A 129 -20.08 -19.65 18.72
CA VAL A 129 -19.20 -19.05 17.71
C VAL A 129 -19.76 -17.74 17.18
N LYS A 130 -21.08 -17.65 16.94
CA LYS A 130 -21.72 -16.40 16.50
C LYS A 130 -21.53 -15.29 17.54
N LYS A 131 -21.78 -15.60 18.82
CA LYS A 131 -21.65 -14.66 19.94
C LYS A 131 -20.21 -14.16 20.07
N VAL A 132 -19.23 -15.05 20.13
CA VAL A 132 -17.82 -14.67 20.32
C VAL A 132 -17.29 -13.85 19.13
N ILE A 133 -17.69 -14.17 17.89
CA ILE A 133 -17.32 -13.36 16.72
C ILE A 133 -17.90 -11.94 16.82
N GLN A 134 -19.17 -11.83 17.24
CA GLN A 134 -19.84 -10.55 17.40
C GLN A 134 -19.16 -9.70 18.48
N GLU A 135 -18.97 -10.25 19.67
CA GLU A 135 -18.30 -9.57 20.78
C GLU A 135 -16.88 -9.12 20.41
N SER A 136 -16.12 -9.99 19.74
CA SER A 136 -14.77 -9.64 19.30
C SER A 136 -14.77 -8.53 18.25
N ARG A 137 -15.79 -8.46 17.38
CA ARG A 137 -15.93 -7.39 16.39
C ARG A 137 -16.31 -6.07 17.06
N GLU A 138 -17.26 -6.11 17.99
CA GLU A 138 -17.74 -4.93 18.73
C GLU A 138 -16.67 -4.34 19.64
N SER A 139 -15.79 -5.17 20.23
CA SER A 139 -14.64 -4.69 20.99
C SER A 139 -13.52 -4.12 20.09
N PHE A 140 -13.36 -4.67 18.89
CA PHE A 140 -12.25 -4.32 18.00
C PHE A 140 -12.35 -2.90 17.42
N PHE A 141 -13.51 -2.50 16.89
CA PHE A 141 -13.64 -1.19 16.21
C PHE A 141 -13.46 0.02 17.14
N PRO A 142 -14.01 0.05 18.37
CA PRO A 142 -13.73 1.12 19.33
C PRO A 142 -12.24 1.22 19.70
N SER A 143 -11.55 0.07 19.82
CA SER A 143 -10.11 0.04 20.10
C SER A 143 -9.27 0.63 18.95
N LEU A 144 -9.82 0.66 17.73
CA LEU A 144 -9.11 1.09 16.52
C LEU A 144 -8.72 2.57 16.55
N GLY A 145 -9.51 3.44 17.20
CA GLY A 145 -9.18 4.86 17.31
C GLY A 145 -7.84 5.11 18.03
N SER A 146 -7.55 4.36 19.09
CA SER A 146 -6.28 4.44 19.81
C SER A 146 -5.08 4.01 18.95
N LEU A 147 -5.28 3.05 18.05
CA LEU A 147 -4.26 2.56 17.12
C LEU A 147 -3.83 3.62 16.11
N LEU A 148 -4.66 4.63 15.81
CA LEU A 148 -4.26 5.69 14.87
C LEU A 148 -3.05 6.48 15.38
N LYS A 149 -3.01 6.76 16.70
CA LYS A 149 -1.91 7.50 17.33
C LYS A 149 -0.68 6.63 17.57
N VAL A 150 -0.88 5.38 18.00
CA VAL A 150 0.22 4.48 18.40
C VAL A 150 0.83 3.74 17.20
N ASN A 151 0.01 3.30 16.25
CA ASN A 151 0.44 2.53 15.09
C ASN A 151 -0.49 2.76 13.88
N PRO A 152 -0.31 3.89 13.17
CA PRO A 152 -1.15 4.26 12.03
C PRO A 152 -1.10 3.20 10.92
N ASN A 153 0.02 2.49 10.76
CA ASN A 153 0.14 1.41 9.79
C ASN A 153 -0.84 0.27 10.06
N ARG A 154 -0.97 -0.13 11.33
CA ARG A 154 -1.93 -1.16 11.74
C ARG A 154 -3.36 -0.68 11.55
N PHE A 155 -3.66 0.59 11.85
CA PHE A 155 -4.95 1.20 11.57
C PHE A 155 -5.32 1.07 10.09
N TRP A 156 -4.48 1.57 9.19
CA TRP A 156 -4.77 1.53 7.75
C TRP A 156 -4.81 0.11 7.17
N SER A 157 -4.08 -0.85 7.76
CA SER A 157 -4.15 -2.25 7.35
C SER A 157 -5.55 -2.86 7.51
N VAL A 158 -6.32 -2.38 8.50
CA VAL A 158 -7.69 -2.84 8.75
C VAL A 158 -8.64 -2.34 7.66
N PHE A 159 -8.51 -1.08 7.28
CA PHE A 159 -9.31 -0.51 6.20
C PHE A 159 -8.97 -1.14 4.85
N LYS A 160 -7.68 -1.40 4.59
CA LYS A 160 -7.23 -2.14 3.40
C LYS A 160 -7.77 -3.56 3.34
N PHE A 161 -7.97 -4.23 4.48
CA PHE A 161 -8.58 -5.55 4.52
C PHE A 161 -10.07 -5.52 4.12
N ASN A 162 -10.78 -4.44 4.44
CA ASN A 162 -12.20 -4.28 4.12
C ASN A 162 -12.45 -3.64 2.74
N SER A 163 -11.45 -2.99 2.16
CA SER A 163 -11.54 -2.37 0.83
C SER A 163 -11.20 -3.39 -0.25
N SER A 164 -12.12 -3.62 -1.18
CA SER A 164 -11.88 -4.45 -2.37
C SER A 164 -11.10 -3.69 -3.46
N SER A 165 -11.03 -2.36 -3.38
CA SER A 165 -10.25 -1.51 -4.29
C SER A 165 -8.78 -1.47 -3.89
N GLY A 166 -7.91 -1.34 -4.88
CA GLY A 166 -6.48 -1.10 -4.66
C GLY A 166 -6.22 0.19 -3.87
N ASN A 167 -4.94 0.52 -3.64
CA ASN A 167 -4.58 1.75 -2.92
C ASN A 167 -5.06 3.03 -3.62
N ILE A 168 -5.45 2.94 -4.89
CA ILE A 168 -6.01 4.04 -5.67
C ILE A 168 -7.53 3.80 -5.78
N PRO A 169 -8.37 4.78 -5.45
CA PRO A 169 -9.82 4.67 -5.66
C PRO A 169 -10.13 4.42 -7.13
N ASN A 170 -11.11 3.56 -7.43
CA ASN A 170 -11.56 3.33 -8.81
C ASN A 170 -12.31 4.53 -9.40
N SER A 171 -12.75 5.45 -8.53
CA SER A 171 -13.41 6.69 -8.90
C SER A 171 -13.14 7.75 -7.85
N VAL A 172 -12.87 8.97 -8.28
CA VAL A 172 -12.73 10.16 -7.44
C VAL A 172 -13.69 11.22 -7.96
N SER A 173 -14.29 11.99 -7.05
CA SER A 173 -15.14 13.12 -7.43
C SER A 173 -14.74 14.40 -6.72
N ARG A 174 -14.81 15.53 -7.43
CA ARG A 174 -14.60 16.88 -6.89
C ARG A 174 -15.77 17.78 -7.26
N PHE A 175 -15.97 18.85 -6.49
CA PHE A 175 -16.91 19.89 -6.87
C PHE A 175 -16.45 20.57 -8.16
N ASP A 176 -17.39 20.80 -9.07
CA ASP A 176 -17.16 21.60 -10.25
C ASP A 176 -17.21 23.08 -9.85
N ASN A 177 -16.08 23.78 -9.95
CA ASN A 177 -16.02 25.21 -9.66
C ASN A 177 -16.78 26.04 -10.70
N ASN A 178 -16.96 25.52 -11.91
CA ASN A 178 -17.64 26.22 -13.01
C ASN A 178 -19.16 26.01 -12.98
N ASN A 179 -19.63 24.90 -12.38
CA ASN A 179 -21.06 24.57 -12.29
C ASN A 179 -21.44 24.20 -10.84
N PRO A 180 -21.95 25.18 -10.06
CA PRO A 180 -22.42 24.93 -8.70
C PRO A 180 -23.52 23.85 -8.70
N GLY A 181 -23.27 22.74 -7.99
CA GLY A 181 -24.20 21.60 -7.92
C GLY A 181 -23.79 20.38 -8.77
N SER A 182 -22.81 20.54 -9.66
CA SER A 182 -22.22 19.42 -10.40
C SER A 182 -20.96 18.88 -9.71
N ARG A 183 -20.69 17.59 -9.90
CA ARG A 183 -19.45 16.94 -9.47
C ARG A 183 -18.74 16.35 -10.67
N LEU A 184 -17.49 16.77 -10.87
CA LEU A 184 -16.58 16.14 -11.82
C LEU A 184 -16.18 14.76 -11.26
N GLN A 185 -16.23 13.73 -12.10
CA GLN A 185 -15.82 12.37 -11.74
C GLN A 185 -14.66 11.93 -12.63
N ALA A 186 -13.65 11.31 -12.01
CA ALA A 186 -12.53 10.69 -12.70
C ALA A 186 -12.50 9.21 -12.37
N ASN A 187 -12.47 8.36 -13.40
CA ASN A 187 -12.54 6.91 -13.28
C ASN A 187 -11.31 6.19 -13.85
N THR A 188 -10.41 6.92 -14.53
CA THR A 188 -9.14 6.37 -15.02
C THR A 188 -7.98 6.87 -14.16
N PRO A 189 -6.87 6.12 -14.04
CA PRO A 189 -5.71 6.56 -13.25
C PRO A 189 -5.15 7.92 -13.69
N ASN A 190 -5.17 8.19 -15.01
CA ASN A 190 -4.71 9.46 -15.56
C ASN A 190 -5.63 10.61 -15.17
N ASP A 191 -6.95 10.44 -15.36
CA ASP A 191 -7.92 11.48 -15.01
C ASP A 191 -7.92 11.76 -13.50
N ILE A 192 -7.72 10.72 -12.68
CA ILE A 192 -7.59 10.87 -11.23
C ILE A 192 -6.34 11.70 -10.90
N ALA A 193 -5.20 11.41 -11.52
CA ALA A 193 -3.96 12.16 -11.31
C ALA A 193 -4.12 13.62 -11.75
N THR A 194 -4.70 13.87 -12.93
CA THR A 194 -5.00 15.21 -13.42
C THR A 194 -5.95 15.96 -12.47
N MET A 195 -7.03 15.31 -12.02
CA MET A 195 -7.98 15.89 -11.08
C MET A 195 -7.33 16.28 -9.74
N PHE A 196 -6.42 15.45 -9.23
CA PHE A 196 -5.64 15.79 -8.03
C PHE A 196 -4.69 16.96 -8.30
N ASN A 197 -3.97 16.96 -9.42
CA ASN A 197 -3.06 18.03 -9.78
C ASN A 197 -3.79 19.38 -9.86
N GLU A 198 -4.91 19.44 -10.58
CA GLU A 198 -5.74 20.65 -10.69
C GLU A 198 -6.26 21.11 -9.32
N TYR A 199 -6.71 20.18 -8.48
CA TYR A 199 -7.17 20.51 -7.14
C TYR A 199 -6.03 21.09 -6.30
N PHE A 200 -4.87 20.44 -6.27
CA PHE A 200 -3.72 20.91 -5.51
C PHE A 200 -3.25 22.27 -6.02
N GLN A 201 -3.14 22.46 -7.34
CA GLN A 201 -2.84 23.78 -7.92
C GLN A 201 -3.84 24.85 -7.46
N SER A 202 -5.14 24.52 -7.39
CA SER A 202 -6.17 25.48 -6.97
C SER A 202 -6.11 25.89 -5.50
N VAL A 203 -5.65 25.00 -4.60
CA VAL A 203 -5.49 25.32 -3.16
C VAL A 203 -4.12 25.89 -2.83
N TYR A 204 -3.12 25.59 -3.66
CA TYR A 204 -1.81 26.24 -3.67
C TYR A 204 -1.83 27.42 -4.65
N THR A 205 -2.77 28.34 -4.47
CA THR A 205 -2.67 29.63 -5.15
C THR A 205 -1.50 30.41 -4.58
N CYS A 206 -0.71 30.89 -5.53
CA CYS A 206 0.48 31.70 -5.38
C CYS A 206 0.22 32.94 -4.51
N PHE A 207 1.21 33.31 -3.69
CA PHE A 207 1.34 34.62 -3.03
C PHE A 207 1.48 35.74 -4.08
N GLN A 208 0.50 35.93 -4.96
CA GLN A 208 0.54 36.97 -5.99
C GLN A 208 -0.15 38.27 -5.59
N ASP A 209 -0.96 38.29 -4.52
CA ASP A 209 -1.68 39.50 -4.09
C ASP A 209 -1.24 40.09 -2.75
N LEU A 210 -0.18 39.56 -2.15
CA LEU A 210 0.58 40.26 -1.13
C LEU A 210 2.02 40.39 -1.63
N SER A 211 2.22 41.29 -2.58
CA SER A 211 3.47 42.04 -2.53
C SER A 211 3.34 42.97 -1.32
N PRO A 212 3.96 42.72 -0.14
CA PRO A 212 4.54 43.86 0.53
C PRO A 212 5.41 44.50 -0.55
N SER A 213 5.32 45.81 -0.74
CA SER A 213 6.22 46.49 -1.67
C SER A 213 7.65 46.27 -1.16
N PHE A 214 8.25 45.15 -1.52
CA PHE A 214 9.68 45.02 -1.60
C PHE A 214 10.03 45.91 -2.77
N GLN A 215 10.21 47.19 -2.47
CA GLN A 215 11.15 47.97 -3.23
C GLN A 215 12.43 47.13 -3.22
N PRO A 216 12.94 46.67 -4.37
CA PRO A 216 14.24 46.07 -4.37
C PRO A 216 15.20 47.18 -3.94
N ASP A 217 15.66 47.12 -2.69
CA ASP A 217 16.85 47.83 -2.30
C ASP A 217 17.91 47.41 -3.31
N SER A 218 18.24 48.36 -4.19
CA SER A 218 19.01 48.17 -5.41
C SER A 218 20.50 48.03 -5.10
N SER A 219 20.81 47.35 -4.00
CA SER A 219 22.16 47.18 -3.45
C SER A 219 22.49 45.73 -3.08
N SER A 220 21.60 44.77 -3.29
CA SER A 220 21.93 43.35 -3.12
C SER A 220 21.99 42.66 -4.49
N PRO A 221 23.16 42.18 -4.95
CA PRO A 221 23.19 41.31 -6.12
C PRO A 221 22.40 40.05 -5.77
N LEU A 222 21.33 39.80 -6.53
CA LEU A 222 20.62 38.52 -6.50
C LEU A 222 21.63 37.47 -7.00
N SER A 223 22.38 36.87 -6.07
CA SER A 223 23.31 35.79 -6.37
C SER A 223 22.48 34.61 -6.85
N SER A 224 22.33 34.50 -8.18
CA SER A 224 21.96 33.25 -8.81
C SER A 224 22.86 32.17 -8.23
N ILE A 225 22.27 31.09 -7.73
CA ILE A 225 23.02 29.93 -7.22
C ILE A 225 23.67 29.29 -8.46
N SER A 226 24.82 29.82 -8.84
CA SER A 226 25.57 29.37 -10.02
C SER A 226 26.45 28.17 -9.70
N SER A 227 26.79 27.96 -8.43
CA SER A 227 27.50 26.78 -7.97
C SER A 227 27.06 26.38 -6.56
N ILE A 228 26.71 25.11 -6.40
CA ILE A 228 26.55 24.48 -5.09
C ILE A 228 27.75 23.55 -4.95
N ASP A 229 28.71 23.93 -4.12
CA ASP A 229 29.78 23.01 -3.71
C ASP A 229 29.29 22.23 -2.50
N LEU A 230 29.11 20.92 -2.69
CA LEU A 230 28.81 19.96 -1.62
C LEU A 230 30.06 19.14 -1.39
N SER A 231 30.67 19.28 -0.22
CA SER A 231 31.78 18.41 0.15
C SER A 231 31.28 17.00 0.49
N VAL A 232 32.13 16.00 0.26
CA VAL A 232 31.84 14.60 0.63
C VAL A 232 31.56 14.48 2.12
N GLU A 233 32.26 15.26 2.95
CA GLU A 233 32.09 15.26 4.41
C GLU A 233 30.72 15.82 4.81
N GLU A 234 30.27 16.93 4.21
CA GLU A 234 28.94 17.49 4.48
C GLU A 234 27.82 16.52 4.09
N VAL A 235 27.95 15.88 2.93
CA VAL A 235 26.99 14.86 2.49
C VAL A 235 27.00 13.66 3.44
N PHE A 236 28.17 13.20 3.87
CA PHE A 236 28.30 12.09 4.82
C PHE A 236 27.67 12.42 6.18
N GLN A 237 27.95 13.59 6.74
CA GLN A 237 27.37 14.06 7.99
C GLN A 237 25.85 14.21 7.89
N ALA A 238 25.34 14.75 6.77
CA ALA A 238 23.91 14.84 6.53
C ALA A 238 23.26 13.45 6.48
N LEU A 239 23.87 12.49 5.77
CA LEU A 239 23.38 11.11 5.69
C LEU A 239 23.43 10.38 7.04
N GLN A 240 24.45 10.63 7.85
CA GLN A 240 24.59 10.02 9.18
C GLN A 240 23.52 10.52 10.15
N ASN A 241 23.12 11.79 10.02
CA ASN A 241 22.10 12.43 10.84
C ASN A 241 20.67 12.23 10.32
N LEU A 242 20.49 11.52 9.19
CA LEU A 242 19.15 11.17 8.70
C LEU A 242 18.47 10.21 9.67
N ASP A 243 17.32 10.63 10.18
CA ASP A 243 16.46 9.78 10.97
C ASP A 243 15.80 8.72 10.06
N PRO A 244 16.16 7.44 10.19
CA PRO A 244 15.61 6.37 9.34
C PRO A 244 14.10 6.18 9.56
N SER A 245 13.53 6.69 10.66
CA SER A 245 12.09 6.66 10.91
C SER A 245 11.31 7.72 10.12
N LYS A 246 11.96 8.80 9.67
CA LYS A 246 11.36 9.88 8.86
C LYS A 246 11.38 9.60 7.35
N ALA A 247 12.26 8.72 6.88
CA ALA A 247 12.37 8.33 5.46
C ALA A 247 11.24 7.41 4.95
N LEU A 248 10.21 7.14 5.76
CA LEU A 248 9.19 6.12 5.49
C LEU A 248 8.11 6.53 4.46
N SER A 249 8.10 7.78 3.98
CA SER A 249 7.01 8.27 3.13
C SER A 249 7.12 7.89 1.65
N ILE A 250 8.31 7.54 1.12
CA ILE A 250 8.51 7.42 -0.34
C ILE A 250 8.91 6.00 -0.80
N THR A 251 9.56 5.18 0.03
CA THR A 251 10.20 3.93 -0.43
C THR A 251 9.30 2.69 -0.60
N ARG A 252 7.98 2.84 -0.59
CA ARG A 252 7.04 1.71 -0.87
C ARG A 252 6.11 1.89 -2.05
N LYS A 253 6.27 2.94 -2.84
CA LYS A 253 5.40 3.17 -4.01
C LYS A 253 6.27 3.37 -5.25
N ASN A 254 6.11 2.48 -6.23
CA ASN A 254 6.35 2.82 -7.64
C ASN A 254 5.36 3.94 -7.99
N ILE A 255 5.74 5.20 -7.73
CA ILE A 255 5.07 6.37 -8.28
C ILE A 255 5.96 6.83 -9.42
N THR A 256 5.49 6.59 -10.63
CA THR A 256 5.97 7.28 -11.82
C THR A 256 5.51 8.73 -11.65
N PHE A 257 6.38 9.61 -11.18
CA PHE A 257 6.15 11.06 -11.29
C PHE A 257 6.62 11.46 -12.68
N GLY A 258 5.67 11.66 -13.60
CA GLY A 258 5.94 12.41 -14.83
C GLY A 258 5.98 13.90 -14.47
N PHE A 259 7.17 14.49 -14.43
CA PHE A 259 7.30 15.94 -14.39
C PHE A 259 7.12 16.47 -15.82
N SER A 260 5.98 17.10 -16.09
CA SER A 260 5.83 17.93 -17.29
C SER A 260 6.37 19.32 -16.95
N ILE A 261 7.59 19.62 -17.40
CA ILE A 261 8.14 20.97 -17.36
C ILE A 261 7.53 21.71 -18.56
N GLN A 262 6.49 22.50 -18.31
CA GLN A 262 5.96 23.41 -19.30
C GLN A 262 6.88 24.62 -19.35
N SER A 263 7.75 24.66 -20.37
CA SER A 263 8.58 25.83 -20.68
C SER A 263 7.67 27.00 -21.03
N CYS A 264 7.55 27.98 -20.13
CA CYS A 264 7.00 29.30 -20.48
C CYS A 264 8.04 30.02 -21.35
N ARG A 265 7.64 30.31 -22.59
CA ARG A 265 8.29 31.31 -23.43
C ARG A 265 7.82 32.71 -23.03
#